data_AF-A0A5C6B5L2-F1
#
_entry.id   AF-A0A5C6B5L2-F1
#
_cell.length_a   1.000
_cell.length_b   1.000
_cell.length_c   1.000
_cell.angle_alpha   90.00
_cell.angle_beta   90.00
_cell.angle_gamma   90.00
#
_symmetry.space_group_name_H-M   'P 1'
#
loop_
_entity.id
_entity.type
_entity.pdbx_description
1 polymer ?
#
loop_
_entity_poly.entity_id
_entity_poly.type
_entity_poly.pdbx_seq_one_letter_code
_entity_poly.pdbx_strand_id
1 'polypeptide(L)' 'MFQAEMYRNIARTTGDSVSTIKRLGFLIANPSQPISDPEAEHLGPHVIDWDEFEAHQEEFDATTSFDFAAL' A
#
# COMPACT_ATOMS: atom_id res chain seq x y z
N MET A 1 -11.32 17.21 -3.96
CA MET A 1 -10.52 17.05 -2.74
C MET A 1 -9.29 17.93 -2.87
N PHE A 2 -9.00 18.79 -1.88
CA PHE A 2 -7.79 19.63 -1.93
C PHE A 2 -6.60 18.87 -1.34
N GLN A 3 -5.39 19.12 -1.82
CA GLN A 3 -4.18 18.40 -1.39
C GLN A 3 -3.95 18.48 0.14
N ALA A 4 -4.35 19.58 0.78
CA ALA A 4 -4.27 19.71 2.23
C ALA A 4 -5.27 18.82 3.00
N GLU A 5 -6.45 18.52 2.43
CA GLU A 5 -7.40 17.58 3.04
C GLU A 5 -6.85 16.15 3.00
N MET A 6 -6.24 15.77 1.87
CA MET A 6 -5.57 14.48 1.72
C MET A 6 -4.45 14.32 2.76
N TYR A 7 -3.59 15.32 2.93
CA TYR A 7 -2.51 15.27 3.93
C TYR A 7 -3.02 15.19 5.36
N ARG A 8 -4.12 15.89 5.69
CA ARG A 8 -4.76 15.77 7.00
C ARG A 8 -5.32 14.36 7.24
N ASN A 9 -5.94 13.76 6.23
CA ASN A 9 -6.47 12.40 6.35
C ASN A 9 -5.35 11.37 6.50
N ILE A 10 -4.26 11.47 5.72
CA ILE A 10 -3.09 10.60 5.87
C ILE A 10 -2.55 10.70 7.30
N ALA A 11 -2.30 11.92 7.80
CA ALA A 11 -1.80 12.11 9.15
C ALA A 11 -2.74 11.57 10.23
N ARG A 12 -4.06 11.68 10.03
CA ARG A 12 -5.05 11.14 10.97
C ARG A 12 -5.05 9.62 11.00
N THR A 13 -4.86 8.98 9.86
CA THR A 13 -4.92 7.51 9.73
C THR A 13 -3.59 6.85 10.11
N THR A 14 -2.45 7.43 9.75
CA THR A 14 -1.13 6.81 9.97
C THR A 14 -0.43 7.29 11.24
N GLY A 15 -0.90 8.39 11.85
CA GLY A 15 -0.24 9.06 12.97
C GLY A 15 0.94 9.95 12.57
N ASP A 16 1.33 9.94 11.28
CA ASP A 16 2.48 10.68 10.77
C ASP A 16 2.11 11.67 9.66
N SER A 17 2.66 12.87 9.75
CA SER A 17 2.48 13.88 8.70
C SER A 17 3.33 13.56 7.46
N VAL A 18 2.86 13.97 6.28
CA VAL A 18 3.65 13.85 5.04
C VAL A 18 4.99 14.59 5.16
N SER A 19 5.05 15.69 5.90
CA SER A 19 6.32 16.38 6.23
C SER A 19 7.25 15.54 7.10
N THR A 20 6.72 14.77 8.05
CA THR A 20 7.50 13.86 8.90
C THR A 20 8.11 12.75 8.04
N ILE A 21 7.30 12.11 7.19
CA ILE A 21 7.73 11.05 6.27
C ILE A 21 8.85 11.55 5.35
N LYS A 22 8.70 12.75 4.79
CA LYS A 22 9.76 13.41 4.00
C LYS A 22 11.05 13.63 4.79
N ARG A 23 10.93 14.03 6.07
CA ARG A 23 12.10 14.26 6.94
C ARG A 23 12.83 12.97 7.31
N LEU A 24 12.15 11.83 7.26
CA LEU A 24 12.72 10.50 7.44
C LEU A 24 13.41 9.98 6.15
N GLY A 25 13.34 10.72 5.04
CA GLY A 25 13.97 10.35 3.77
C GLY A 25 13.05 9.60 2.81
N PHE A 26 11.78 9.37 3.18
CA PHE A 26 10.79 8.75 2.28
C PHE A 26 10.14 9.83 1.41
N LEU A 27 10.31 9.73 0.10
CA LEU A 27 9.77 10.65 -0.89
C LEU A 27 8.80 9.91 -1.81
N ILE A 28 7.68 10.55 -2.17
CA ILE A 28 6.82 10.06 -3.24
C ILE A 28 7.55 10.37 -4.55
N ALA A 29 7.91 9.34 -5.30
CA ALA A 29 8.54 9.48 -6.60
C ALA A 29 7.62 10.24 -7.56
N ASN A 30 8.21 11.05 -8.44
CA ASN A 30 7.44 11.74 -9.47
C ASN A 30 6.91 10.69 -10.47
N PRO A 31 5.58 10.56 -10.67
CA PRO A 31 5.01 9.55 -11.56
C PRO A 31 5.41 9.74 -13.04
N SER A 32 5.82 10.96 -13.44
CA SER A 32 6.33 11.22 -14.79
C SER A 32 7.81 10.87 -14.95
N GLN A 33 8.53 10.58 -13.87
CA GLN A 33 9.92 10.17 -13.94
C GLN A 33 10.01 8.64 -13.81
N PRO A 34 10.67 7.96 -14.77
CA PRO A 34 10.91 6.53 -14.64
C PRO A 34 11.84 6.28 -13.44
N ILE A 35 11.43 5.37 -12.57
CA ILE A 35 12.25 4.91 -11.45
C ILE A 35 13.08 3.74 -11.96
N SER A 36 14.40 3.87 -11.90
CA SER A 36 15.33 2.77 -12.17
C SER A 36 15.52 1.98 -10.89
N ASP A 37 14.57 1.11 -10.56
CA ASP A 37 14.69 0.17 -9.46
C ASP A 37 15.52 -1.06 -9.93
N PRO A 38 16.76 -1.25 -9.43
CA PRO A 38 17.60 -2.38 -9.83
C PRO A 38 17.01 -3.73 -9.42
N GLU A 39 16.11 -3.76 -8.44
CA GLU A 39 15.44 -4.97 -7.96
C GLU A 39 14.09 -5.20 -8.67
N ALA A 40 13.72 -4.36 -9.65
CA ALA A 40 12.46 -4.45 -10.38
C ALA A 40 12.24 -5.81 -11.06
N GLU A 41 13.31 -6.39 -11.61
CA GLU A 41 13.26 -7.70 -12.26
C GLU A 41 13.01 -8.85 -11.27
N HIS A 42 13.33 -8.64 -9.99
CA HIS A 42 13.24 -9.68 -8.95
C HIS A 42 11.98 -9.57 -8.08
N LEU A 43 11.46 -8.35 -7.88
CA LEU A 43 10.35 -8.08 -6.95
C LEU A 43 8.96 -8.13 -7.60
N GLY A 44 8.87 -8.34 -8.92
CA GLY A 44 7.59 -8.45 -9.64
C GLY A 44 6.93 -7.09 -9.91
N PRO A 45 5.73 -7.06 -10.51
CA PRO A 45 5.11 -5.81 -10.97
C PRO A 45 4.92 -4.81 -9.82
N HIS A 46 5.53 -3.63 -9.94
CA HIS A 46 5.46 -2.52 -8.97
C HIS A 46 4.08 -1.83 -8.88
N VAL A 47 3.04 -2.46 -9.44
CA VAL A 47 1.69 -1.94 -9.43
C VAL A 47 0.82 -3.06 -8.87
N ILE A 48 0.35 -2.85 -7.66
CA ILE A 48 -0.67 -3.69 -7.03
C ILE A 48 -2.02 -3.05 -7.36
N ASP A 49 -2.88 -3.77 -8.06
CA ASP A 49 -4.30 -3.46 -8.09
C ASP A 49 -4.88 -3.89 -6.74
N TRP A 50 -5.29 -2.92 -5.92
CA TRP A 50 -5.78 -3.19 -4.58
C TRP A 50 -7.12 -3.93 -4.59
N ASP A 51 -7.96 -3.69 -5.60
CA ASP A 51 -9.26 -4.36 -5.70
C ASP A 51 -9.04 -5.85 -6.02
N GLU A 52 -8.08 -6.16 -6.91
CA GLU A 52 -7.68 -7.54 -7.24
C GLU A 52 -6.99 -8.23 -6.05
N PHE A 53 -6.11 -7.52 -5.37
CA PHE A 53 -5.40 -8.05 -4.19
C PHE A 53 -6.35 -8.39 -3.04
N GLU A 54 -7.30 -7.50 -2.72
CA GLU A 54 -8.31 -7.73 -1.69
C GLU A 54 -9.19 -8.93 -2.05
N ALA A 55 -9.63 -9.04 -3.31
CA ALA A 55 -10.41 -10.19 -3.78
C ALA A 55 -9.66 -11.52 -3.61
N HIS A 56 -8.36 -11.55 -3.92
CA HIS A 56 -7.52 -12.73 -3.70
C HIS A 56 -7.27 -13.04 -2.23
N GLN A 57 -7.15 -12.01 -1.38
CA GLN A 57 -7.00 -12.21 0.05
C GLN A 57 -8.26 -12.82 0.67
N GLU A 58 -9.45 -12.36 0.27
CA GLU A 58 -10.73 -12.94 0.73
C GLU A 58 -10.90 -14.41 0.30
N GLU A 59 -10.51 -14.74 -0.93
CA GLU A 59 -10.54 -16.12 -1.44
C GLU A 59 -9.57 -17.04 -0.67
N PHE A 60 -8.37 -16.53 -0.36
CA PHE A 60 -7.38 -17.26 0.43
C PHE A 60 -7.85 -17.48 1.87
N ASP A 61 -8.39 -16.46 2.53
CA ASP A 61 -8.92 -16.53 3.89
C ASP A 61 -10.12 -17.48 3.97
N ALA A 62 -11.01 -17.46 2.96
CA ALA A 62 -12.10 -18.42 2.87
C ALA A 62 -11.61 -19.87 2.74
N THR A 63 -10.57 -20.09 1.92
CA THR A 63 -9.99 -21.42 1.65
C THR A 63 -9.18 -21.97 2.83
N THR A 64 -8.55 -21.09 3.60
CA THR A 64 -7.74 -21.46 4.77
C THR A 64 -8.50 -21.36 6.10
N SER A 65 -9.75 -20.90 6.08
CA SER A 65 -10.61 -20.90 7.26
C SER A 65 -10.84 -22.32 7.75
N PHE A 66 -10.19 -22.66 8.85
CA PHE A 66 -10.40 -23.90 9.57
C PHE A 66 -11.56 -23.70 10.54
N ASP A 67 -12.65 -24.43 10.35
CA ASP A 67 -13.80 -24.37 11.26
C ASP A 67 -13.49 -25.10 12.58
N PHE A 68 -13.10 -24.33 13.60
CA PHE A 68 -12.81 -24.84 14.92
C PHE A 68 -14.08 -25.28 15.68
N ALA A 69 -15.28 -24.92 15.20
CA ALA A 69 -16.55 -25.31 15.81
C ALA A 69 -17.06 -26.70 15.37
N ALA A 70 -16.36 -27.35 14.44
CA ALA A 70 -16.67 -28.69 13.94
C ALA A 70 -15.89 -29.83 14.65
N LEU A 71 -15.14 -29.53 15.72
CA LEU A 71 -14.47 -30.48 16.63
C LEU A 71 -15.22 -30.61 17.96
#